data_AF-A0A7S2XP90-F1
#
_entry.id   AF-A0A7S2XP90-F1
#
_cell.length_a   1.000
_cell.length_b   1.000
_cell.length_c   1.000
_cell.angle_alpha   90.00
_cell.angle_beta   90.00
_cell.angle_gamma   90.00
#
_symmetry.space_group_name_H-M   'P 1'
#
loop_
_entity.id
_entity.type
_entity.pdbx_description
1 polymer ?
#
loop_
_entity_poly.entity_id
_entity_poly.type
_entity_poly.pdbx_seq_one_letter_code
_entity_poly.pdbx_strand_id
1 'polypeptide(L)'
;MNASAATNQVSTSPLDESIDYEAPSSLTSNNGGQQGRGLCPSGTMDMKLLPHVDCPGFIPSTKIIQIMYTVPSGIQLPYHENPGNQFSGTNRLAYLPDNPEGRRLLKRFKSAWSLGHMFTIGTSLTTGQENIITWARIPHKTSLYGGPFGWPDPNHKWYFTSCHHILDSLGVPDEDANPTITIPPPLTCSNKTAILTSTEQKNHVVRNETISYQAPSSLAKGDALSSALCQVTLPPPGTNDEEEDHSDCPICLEELSHLNSSLVSQIKDCQHTFHQSCIEECLNREPKCPICRKPVGEPQGRSPSGTMSIQLMKRNHPGDASSTSNYISMTYHIPSGIQHSFHENPDRPYAGAIRTAYLANSDEGRRLLSRLRYAFTHGLIFRIGTSLTSGQTNVVTWTSIHHKTSIHGGPHGLPDANYIPNCNESLDALHVPDADSCCL
;
A
#
# COMPACT_ATOMS: atom_id res chain seq x y z
N MET A 1 -29.58 -61.77 6.81
CA MET A 1 -29.90 -60.41 6.33
C MET A 1 -29.94 -59.50 7.54
N ASN A 2 -28.95 -58.65 7.72
CA ASN A 2 -29.07 -57.37 8.41
C ASN A 2 -27.76 -56.62 8.18
N ALA A 3 -27.81 -55.71 7.20
CA ALA A 3 -26.76 -54.75 6.93
C ALA A 3 -26.76 -53.73 8.07
N SER A 4 -25.67 -53.68 8.85
CA SER A 4 -25.43 -52.58 9.78
C SER A 4 -24.88 -51.42 8.98
N ALA A 5 -25.61 -50.30 8.98
CA ALA A 5 -25.19 -49.06 8.33
C ALA A 5 -23.93 -48.53 9.01
N ALA A 6 -22.81 -48.54 8.27
CA ALA A 6 -21.62 -47.82 8.66
C ALA A 6 -21.87 -46.33 8.49
N THR A 7 -22.07 -45.63 9.60
CA THR A 7 -22.11 -44.18 9.66
C THR A 7 -20.73 -43.66 9.22
N ASN A 8 -20.66 -43.09 8.02
CA ASN A 8 -19.49 -42.35 7.55
C ASN A 8 -19.28 -41.15 8.49
N GLN A 9 -18.39 -41.30 9.47
CA GLN A 9 -17.76 -40.16 10.10
C GLN A 9 -16.85 -39.52 9.06
N VAL A 10 -17.32 -38.41 8.50
CA VAL A 10 -16.50 -37.49 7.71
C VAL A 10 -15.38 -37.05 8.64
N SER A 11 -14.16 -37.48 8.35
CA SER A 11 -12.95 -37.00 9.00
C SER A 11 -12.86 -35.49 8.75
N THR A 12 -13.26 -34.68 9.74
CA THR A 12 -13.11 -33.23 9.71
C THR A 12 -11.61 -32.92 9.73
N SER A 13 -11.16 -32.09 8.80
CA SER A 13 -9.77 -31.67 8.73
C SER A 13 -9.40 -30.96 10.04
N PRO A 14 -8.18 -31.10 10.60
CA PRO A 14 -7.77 -30.45 11.85
C PRO A 14 -7.76 -28.90 11.83
N LEU A 15 -8.25 -28.28 10.76
CA LEU A 15 -8.40 -26.84 10.55
C LEU A 15 -9.87 -26.38 10.45
N ASP A 16 -10.84 -27.31 10.52
CA ASP A 16 -12.27 -26.99 10.56
C ASP A 16 -12.64 -26.53 11.98
N GLU A 17 -12.49 -25.24 12.24
CA GLU A 17 -12.69 -24.60 13.56
C GLU A 17 -13.50 -23.31 13.38
N SER A 18 -14.37 -23.03 14.36
CA SER A 18 -15.22 -21.84 14.42
C SER A 18 -14.97 -21.08 15.71
N ILE A 19 -14.83 -19.76 15.63
CA ILE A 19 -14.56 -18.88 16.77
C ILE A 19 -15.68 -17.85 16.87
N ASP A 20 -16.48 -17.98 17.91
CA ASP A 20 -17.49 -16.99 18.26
C ASP A 20 -16.84 -15.78 18.94
N TYR A 21 -17.27 -14.60 18.56
CA TYR A 21 -16.89 -13.34 19.20
C TYR A 21 -18.15 -12.59 19.62
N GLU A 22 -18.18 -12.19 20.89
CA GLU A 22 -19.23 -11.32 21.44
C GLU A 22 -18.66 -9.94 21.79
N ALA A 23 -19.22 -8.91 21.15
CA ALA A 23 -18.86 -7.54 21.41
C ALA A 23 -19.30 -7.13 22.83
N PRO A 24 -18.43 -6.48 23.62
CA PRO A 24 -18.76 -6.08 24.97
C PRO A 24 -19.85 -4.99 24.97
N SER A 25 -20.70 -4.94 25.98
CA SER A 25 -21.73 -3.89 26.08
C SER A 25 -21.16 -2.49 26.36
N SER A 26 -19.92 -2.40 26.84
CA SER A 26 -19.19 -1.14 27.07
C SER A 26 -17.68 -1.34 26.99
N LEU A 27 -16.95 -0.27 26.66
CA LEU A 27 -15.49 -0.22 26.70
C LEU A 27 -15.09 0.57 27.96
N THR A 28 -15.09 -0.05 29.14
CA THR A 28 -14.63 0.63 30.37
C THR A 28 -13.11 0.68 30.44
N SER A 29 -12.53 1.85 30.69
CA SER A 29 -11.12 2.00 31.05
C SER A 29 -10.90 1.59 32.51
N ASN A 30 -10.56 0.34 32.77
CA ASN A 30 -10.04 -0.02 34.09
C ASN A 30 -8.51 0.21 34.11
N ASN A 31 -8.08 1.02 35.07
CA ASN A 31 -6.69 1.31 35.41
C ASN A 31 -5.85 0.03 35.46
N GLY A 32 -4.82 -0.03 34.62
CA GLY A 32 -3.83 -1.12 34.59
C GLY A 32 -3.71 -1.84 33.25
N GLY A 33 -3.37 -1.12 32.18
CA GLY A 33 -2.63 -1.71 31.05
C GLY A 33 -3.42 -2.48 29.97
N GLN A 34 -4.66 -2.13 29.65
CA GLN A 34 -5.29 -2.61 28.40
C GLN A 34 -5.31 -1.52 27.33
N GLN A 35 -4.26 -1.50 26.51
CA GLN A 35 -4.29 -0.88 25.18
C GLN A 35 -5.05 -1.82 24.22
N GLY A 36 -5.95 -1.28 23.40
CA GLY A 36 -6.34 -1.89 22.13
C GLY A 36 -7.41 -2.99 22.15
N ARG A 37 -8.69 -2.65 22.39
CA ARG A 37 -9.83 -3.44 21.87
C ARG A 37 -10.39 -2.76 20.61
N GLY A 38 -10.79 -3.54 19.63
CA GLY A 38 -11.40 -3.03 18.40
C GLY A 38 -12.93 -2.89 18.48
N LEU A 39 -13.52 -2.34 17.41
CA LEU A 39 -14.94 -1.97 17.32
C LEU A 39 -15.78 -2.99 16.52
N CYS A 40 -15.29 -4.22 16.38
CA CYS A 40 -16.02 -5.26 15.67
C CYS A 40 -17.33 -5.58 16.40
N PRO A 41 -18.45 -5.72 15.68
CA PRO A 41 -19.67 -6.31 16.23
C PRO A 41 -19.51 -7.81 16.47
N SER A 42 -20.43 -8.39 17.25
CA SER A 42 -20.48 -9.85 17.47
C SER A 42 -20.62 -10.62 16.17
N GLY A 43 -20.08 -11.84 16.11
CA GLY A 43 -20.15 -12.69 14.92
C GLY A 43 -19.34 -13.97 15.07
N THR A 44 -19.16 -14.68 13.95
CA THR A 44 -18.33 -15.90 13.87
C THR A 44 -17.18 -15.75 12.89
N MET A 45 -16.07 -16.42 13.18
CA MET A 45 -14.94 -16.63 12.27
C MET A 45 -14.73 -18.13 12.09
N ASP A 46 -15.07 -18.64 10.90
CA ASP A 46 -14.96 -20.04 10.53
C ASP A 46 -13.75 -20.24 9.62
N MET A 47 -12.92 -21.25 9.88
CA MET A 47 -11.83 -21.63 8.99
C MET A 47 -12.04 -23.01 8.39
N LYS A 48 -11.58 -23.16 7.15
CA LYS A 48 -11.61 -24.42 6.42
C LYS A 48 -10.41 -24.56 5.51
N LEU A 49 -9.79 -25.73 5.51
CA LEU A 49 -8.76 -26.06 4.53
C LEU A 49 -9.42 -26.49 3.21
N LEU A 50 -8.96 -25.96 2.08
CA LEU A 50 -9.40 -26.34 0.74
C LEU A 50 -8.36 -27.31 0.10
N PRO A 51 -8.49 -28.64 0.28
CA PRO A 51 -7.46 -29.60 -0.10
C PRO A 51 -7.26 -29.74 -1.63
N HIS A 52 -8.25 -29.33 -2.42
CA HIS A 52 -8.25 -29.45 -3.88
C HIS A 52 -7.92 -28.14 -4.60
N VAL A 53 -7.59 -27.08 -3.86
CA VAL A 53 -7.25 -25.77 -4.42
C VAL A 53 -5.84 -25.41 -4.00
N ASP A 54 -4.94 -25.33 -4.98
CA ASP A 54 -3.59 -24.81 -4.76
C ASP A 54 -3.63 -23.28 -4.71
N CYS A 55 -2.84 -22.69 -3.82
CA CYS A 55 -2.70 -21.26 -3.68
C CYS A 55 -1.85 -20.71 -4.83
N PRO A 56 -2.43 -19.88 -5.73
CA PRO A 56 -1.67 -19.34 -6.84
C PRO A 56 -0.49 -18.48 -6.36
N GLY A 57 0.69 -18.64 -6.96
CA GLY A 57 1.89 -17.85 -6.63
C GLY A 57 2.78 -18.46 -5.53
N PHE A 58 2.44 -19.65 -5.03
CA PHE A 58 3.29 -20.44 -4.13
C PHE A 58 3.70 -21.76 -4.78
N ILE A 59 4.57 -22.53 -4.11
CA ILE A 59 5.00 -23.84 -4.59
C ILE A 59 3.79 -24.73 -4.88
N PRO A 60 3.78 -25.47 -6.01
CA PRO A 60 2.73 -26.45 -6.31
C PRO A 60 2.57 -27.38 -5.11
N SER A 61 1.33 -27.63 -4.68
CA SER A 61 0.92 -28.27 -3.39
C SER A 61 0.60 -27.35 -2.21
N THR A 62 0.97 -26.06 -2.22
CA THR A 62 0.52 -25.14 -1.14
C THR A 62 -0.99 -24.99 -1.22
N LYS A 63 -1.74 -25.48 -0.23
CA LYS A 63 -3.21 -25.42 -0.23
C LYS A 63 -3.71 -24.04 0.21
N ILE A 64 -5.02 -23.83 0.14
CA ILE A 64 -5.67 -22.60 0.63
C ILE A 64 -6.35 -22.87 1.96
N ILE A 65 -6.15 -21.99 2.93
CA ILE A 65 -7.00 -21.83 4.10
C ILE A 65 -8.03 -20.76 3.77
N GLN A 66 -9.31 -21.13 3.77
CA GLN A 66 -10.42 -20.22 3.66
C GLN A 66 -10.86 -19.78 5.05
N ILE A 67 -11.14 -18.49 5.20
CA ILE A 67 -11.70 -17.89 6.41
C ILE A 67 -13.02 -17.24 6.00
N MET A 68 -14.11 -17.62 6.67
CA MET A 68 -15.41 -17.00 6.54
C MET A 68 -15.71 -16.21 7.81
N TYR A 69 -16.00 -14.93 7.65
CA TYR A 69 -16.50 -14.10 8.72
C TYR A 69 -18.00 -13.89 8.52
N THR A 70 -18.78 -14.15 9.57
CA THR A 70 -20.23 -13.92 9.60
C THR A 70 -20.53 -12.90 10.67
N VAL A 71 -20.94 -11.70 10.28
CA VAL A 71 -21.39 -10.65 11.22
C VAL A 71 -22.87 -10.42 10.96
N PRO A 72 -23.79 -10.84 11.85
CA PRO A 72 -25.22 -10.63 11.67
C PRO A 72 -25.59 -9.14 11.74
N SER A 73 -26.74 -8.78 11.16
CA SER A 73 -27.31 -7.44 11.36
C SER A 73 -27.62 -7.20 12.82
N GLY A 74 -27.48 -5.97 13.29
CA GLY A 74 -27.66 -5.65 14.70
C GLY A 74 -27.87 -4.18 14.96
N ILE A 75 -27.75 -3.81 16.23
CA ILE A 75 -27.85 -2.44 16.72
C ILE A 75 -26.48 -1.94 17.13
N GLN A 76 -26.15 -0.72 16.74
CA GLN A 76 -24.90 -0.08 17.10
C GLN A 76 -24.82 0.15 18.62
N LEU A 77 -23.78 -0.42 19.23
CA LEU A 77 -23.44 -0.26 20.64
C LEU A 77 -23.03 1.20 20.97
N PRO A 78 -23.00 1.58 22.26
CA PRO A 78 -22.74 2.96 22.70
C PRO A 78 -21.44 3.59 22.19
N TYR A 79 -20.47 2.78 21.79
CA TYR A 79 -19.16 3.21 21.32
C TYR A 79 -18.97 3.15 19.79
N HIS A 80 -20.01 2.77 19.04
CA HIS A 80 -20.01 2.86 17.58
C HIS A 80 -20.36 4.28 17.11
N GLU A 81 -20.17 4.55 15.82
CA GLU A 81 -20.34 5.88 15.22
C GLU A 81 -21.77 6.44 15.40
N ASN A 82 -22.79 5.59 15.24
CA ASN A 82 -24.19 5.97 15.38
C ASN A 82 -24.92 5.06 16.39
N PRO A 83 -24.71 5.22 17.71
CA PRO A 83 -25.31 4.36 18.73
C PRO A 83 -26.83 4.27 18.63
N GLY A 84 -27.38 3.07 18.76
CA GLY A 84 -28.81 2.79 18.66
C GLY A 84 -29.33 2.62 17.23
N ASN A 85 -28.56 3.00 16.20
CA ASN A 85 -28.95 2.77 14.81
C ASN A 85 -28.76 1.30 14.42
N GLN A 86 -29.62 0.82 13.52
CA GLN A 86 -29.45 -0.49 12.89
C GLN A 86 -28.25 -0.47 11.95
N PHE A 87 -27.52 -1.57 11.88
CA PHE A 87 -26.55 -1.84 10.83
C PHE A 87 -26.87 -3.14 10.10
N SER A 88 -26.52 -3.19 8.81
CA SER A 88 -26.67 -4.40 8.00
C SER A 88 -25.46 -5.30 8.16
N GLY A 89 -25.69 -6.58 8.48
CA GLY A 89 -24.67 -7.61 8.59
C GLY A 89 -23.99 -7.96 7.26
N THR A 90 -22.99 -8.83 7.32
CA THR A 90 -22.23 -9.30 6.16
C THR A 90 -21.70 -10.71 6.35
N ASN A 91 -21.48 -11.40 5.23
CA ASN A 91 -20.58 -12.54 5.14
C ASN A 91 -19.37 -12.12 4.31
N ARG A 92 -18.15 -12.41 4.78
CA ARG A 92 -16.91 -12.04 4.07
C ARG A 92 -15.94 -13.19 4.05
N LEU A 93 -15.38 -13.43 2.86
CA LEU A 93 -14.37 -14.45 2.64
C LEU A 93 -12.97 -13.82 2.62
N ALA A 94 -12.03 -14.52 3.22
CA ALA A 94 -10.60 -14.27 3.09
C ALA A 94 -9.83 -15.58 2.89
N TYR A 95 -8.62 -15.48 2.35
CA TYR A 95 -7.82 -16.62 1.94
C TYR A 95 -6.35 -16.44 2.35
N LEU A 96 -5.77 -17.46 2.98
CA LEU A 96 -4.35 -17.53 3.29
C LEU A 96 -3.73 -18.80 2.68
N PRO A 97 -2.46 -18.79 2.26
CA PRO A 97 -1.77 -20.01 1.87
C PRO A 97 -1.60 -20.93 3.08
N ASP A 98 -1.75 -22.23 2.87
CA ASP A 98 -1.44 -23.26 3.87
C ASP A 98 0.06 -23.55 3.88
N ASN A 99 0.83 -22.60 4.41
CA ASN A 99 2.27 -22.69 4.62
C ASN A 99 2.63 -22.11 6.01
N PRO A 100 3.89 -22.19 6.48
CA PRO A 100 4.25 -21.71 7.82
C PRO A 100 3.86 -20.25 8.08
N GLU A 101 4.08 -19.35 7.12
CA GLU A 101 3.79 -17.93 7.27
C GLU A 101 2.28 -17.66 7.27
N GLY A 102 1.51 -18.31 6.38
CA GLY A 102 0.06 -18.21 6.36
C GLY A 102 -0.59 -18.77 7.61
N ARG A 103 -0.07 -19.86 8.18
CA ARG A 103 -0.52 -20.41 9.47
C ARG A 103 -0.18 -19.49 10.65
N ARG A 104 1.00 -18.88 10.66
CA ARG A 104 1.38 -17.88 11.67
C ARG A 104 0.45 -16.67 11.61
N LEU A 105 0.22 -16.13 10.42
CA LEU A 105 -0.70 -15.01 10.24
C LEU A 105 -2.13 -15.37 10.64
N LEU A 106 -2.58 -16.59 10.33
CA LEU A 106 -3.90 -17.07 10.76
C LEU A 106 -4.05 -17.06 12.29
N LYS A 107 -3.05 -17.54 13.05
CA LYS A 107 -3.10 -17.49 14.52
C LYS A 107 -3.33 -16.07 15.02
N ARG A 108 -2.61 -15.11 14.44
CA ARG A 108 -2.77 -13.69 14.82
C ARG A 108 -4.10 -13.10 14.37
N PHE A 109 -4.65 -13.55 13.24
CA PHE A 109 -6.03 -13.18 12.82
C PHE A 109 -7.07 -13.68 13.82
N LYS A 110 -6.90 -14.88 14.40
CA LYS A 110 -7.77 -15.38 15.48
C LYS A 110 -7.67 -14.49 16.71
N SER A 111 -6.47 -14.14 17.15
CA SER A 111 -6.28 -13.22 18.28
C SER A 111 -6.88 -11.84 18.02
N ALA A 112 -6.69 -11.30 16.81
CA ALA A 112 -7.27 -10.02 16.40
C ALA A 112 -8.81 -10.07 16.34
N TRP A 113 -9.38 -11.20 15.92
CA TRP A 113 -10.83 -11.45 15.94
C TRP A 113 -11.37 -11.41 17.37
N SER A 114 -10.77 -12.17 18.29
CA SER A 114 -11.16 -12.20 19.70
C SER A 114 -11.00 -10.86 20.42
N LEU A 115 -10.13 -9.99 19.90
CA LEU A 115 -9.92 -8.61 20.39
C LEU A 115 -10.83 -7.58 19.68
N GLY A 116 -11.63 -8.00 18.69
CA GLY A 116 -12.58 -7.16 17.99
C GLY A 116 -11.97 -6.25 16.91
N HIS A 117 -10.79 -6.57 16.37
CA HIS A 117 -10.06 -5.72 15.41
C HIS A 117 -10.37 -5.97 13.93
N MET A 118 -11.22 -6.95 13.60
CA MET A 118 -11.38 -7.41 12.22
C MET A 118 -12.30 -6.51 11.38
N PHE A 119 -13.42 -6.09 11.97
CA PHE A 119 -14.40 -5.22 11.33
C PHE A 119 -14.69 -3.99 12.18
N THR A 120 -15.34 -3.03 11.54
CA THR A 120 -16.01 -1.91 12.19
C THR A 120 -17.33 -1.66 11.48
N ILE A 121 -18.22 -0.90 12.11
CA ILE A 121 -19.39 -0.33 11.45
C ILE A 121 -18.98 1.01 10.86
N GLY A 122 -19.40 1.29 9.64
CA GLY A 122 -19.11 2.55 8.97
C GLY A 122 -19.86 2.68 7.65
N THR A 123 -19.27 3.46 6.76
CA THR A 123 -19.84 3.75 5.43
C THR A 123 -19.12 2.93 4.36
N SER A 124 -19.90 2.28 3.49
CA SER A 124 -19.40 1.56 2.32
C SER A 124 -18.60 2.46 1.40
N LEU A 125 -17.34 2.09 1.11
CA LEU A 125 -16.50 2.83 0.15
C LEU A 125 -17.00 2.70 -1.30
N THR A 126 -17.70 1.63 -1.63
CA THR A 126 -18.16 1.35 -3.01
C THR A 126 -19.58 1.82 -3.27
N THR A 127 -20.46 1.75 -2.26
CA THR A 127 -21.89 2.08 -2.41
C THR A 127 -22.31 3.35 -1.69
N GLY A 128 -21.46 3.92 -0.82
CA GLY A 128 -21.79 5.08 0.01
C GLY A 128 -22.85 4.78 1.10
N GLN A 129 -23.27 3.53 1.24
CA GLN A 129 -24.27 3.13 2.21
C GLN A 129 -23.69 3.21 3.63
N GLU A 130 -24.32 3.99 4.49
CA GLU A 130 -23.96 4.13 5.91
C GLU A 130 -24.47 2.94 6.74
N ASN A 131 -23.91 2.77 7.94
CA ASN A 131 -24.32 1.74 8.91
C ASN A 131 -24.19 0.32 8.34
N ILE A 132 -23.05 0.02 7.72
CA ILE A 132 -22.72 -1.33 7.24
C ILE A 132 -21.42 -1.83 7.84
N ILE A 133 -21.19 -3.14 7.78
CA ILE A 133 -19.92 -3.76 8.16
C ILE A 133 -18.84 -3.50 7.11
N THR A 134 -17.74 -2.89 7.53
CA THR A 134 -16.53 -2.69 6.71
C THR A 134 -15.33 -3.39 7.35
N TRP A 135 -14.36 -3.81 6.52
CA TRP A 135 -13.05 -4.19 7.03
C TRP A 135 -12.49 -3.06 7.88
N ALA A 136 -11.85 -3.40 9.00
CA ALA A 136 -11.14 -2.44 9.81
C ALA A 136 -9.73 -2.19 9.23
N ARG A 137 -8.68 -2.28 10.06
CA ARG A 137 -7.31 -1.91 9.66
C ARG A 137 -6.49 -3.06 9.08
N ILE A 138 -6.88 -4.30 9.33
CA ILE A 138 -6.12 -5.49 8.93
C ILE A 138 -6.44 -5.80 7.46
N PRO A 139 -5.44 -5.86 6.56
CA PRO A 139 -5.67 -6.23 5.17
C PRO A 139 -6.02 -7.71 5.00
N HIS A 140 -6.90 -8.01 4.04
CA HIS A 140 -7.28 -9.38 3.69
C HIS A 140 -7.17 -9.64 2.20
N LYS A 141 -6.79 -10.87 1.85
CA LYS A 141 -6.94 -11.40 0.50
C LYS A 141 -8.32 -12.03 0.36
N THR A 142 -9.21 -11.37 -0.37
CA THR A 142 -10.61 -11.76 -0.53
C THR A 142 -10.89 -12.47 -1.87
N SER A 143 -9.86 -12.77 -2.66
CA SER A 143 -9.98 -13.44 -3.95
C SER A 143 -8.94 -14.56 -4.12
N LEU A 144 -9.34 -15.65 -4.76
CA LEU A 144 -8.45 -16.73 -5.23
C LEU A 144 -7.87 -16.47 -6.62
N TYR A 145 -8.29 -15.38 -7.25
CA TYR A 145 -7.86 -14.95 -8.56
C TYR A 145 -7.12 -13.62 -8.42
N GLY A 146 -6.04 -13.43 -9.19
CA GLY A 146 -5.11 -12.32 -9.06
C GLY A 146 -5.75 -10.93 -9.07
N GLY A 147 -4.98 -9.93 -8.65
CA GLY A 147 -5.48 -8.57 -8.45
C GLY A 147 -5.05 -8.02 -7.08
N PRO A 148 -5.42 -6.78 -6.72
CA PRO A 148 -4.92 -6.12 -5.51
C PRO A 148 -5.24 -6.90 -4.22
N PHE A 149 -6.37 -7.61 -4.19
CA PHE A 149 -6.85 -8.36 -3.02
C PHE A 149 -6.85 -9.88 -3.24
N GLY A 150 -6.15 -10.37 -4.26
CA GLY A 150 -6.20 -11.77 -4.67
C GLY A 150 -4.87 -12.50 -4.67
N TRP A 151 -4.95 -13.82 -4.81
CA TRP A 151 -3.82 -14.69 -5.13
C TRP A 151 -3.82 -14.99 -6.65
N PRO A 152 -2.68 -14.97 -7.36
CA PRO A 152 -1.34 -14.73 -6.84
C PRO A 152 -1.11 -13.25 -6.53
N ASP A 153 -0.42 -12.98 -5.43
CA ASP A 153 0.09 -11.66 -5.09
C ASP A 153 1.60 -11.61 -5.34
N PRO A 154 2.08 -10.84 -6.34
CA PRO A 154 3.50 -10.62 -6.58
C PRO A 154 4.25 -10.04 -5.37
N ASN A 155 3.54 -9.36 -4.46
CA ASN A 155 4.06 -8.72 -3.25
C ASN A 155 3.63 -9.46 -1.97
N HIS A 156 3.37 -10.77 -2.03
CA HIS A 156 2.87 -11.52 -0.88
C HIS A 156 3.74 -11.41 0.39
N LYS A 157 5.07 -11.26 0.24
CA LYS A 157 5.98 -11.00 1.37
C LYS A 157 5.65 -9.69 2.07
N TRP A 158 5.41 -8.62 1.31
CA TRP A 158 4.93 -7.35 1.84
C TRP A 158 3.60 -7.56 2.57
N TYR A 159 2.66 -8.32 1.99
CA TYR A 159 1.34 -8.55 2.60
C TYR A 159 1.48 -9.16 4.00
N PHE A 160 2.30 -10.19 4.16
CA PHE A 160 2.56 -10.78 5.48
C PHE A 160 3.22 -9.79 6.43
N THR A 161 4.29 -9.11 6.00
CA THR A 161 5.01 -8.12 6.84
C THR A 161 4.08 -7.02 7.32
N SER A 162 3.25 -6.47 6.45
CA SER A 162 2.35 -5.37 6.79
C SER A 162 1.19 -5.82 7.67
N CYS A 163 0.63 -7.00 7.42
CA CYS A 163 -0.36 -7.56 8.33
C CYS A 163 0.25 -7.74 9.73
N HIS A 164 1.46 -8.32 9.83
CA HIS A 164 2.16 -8.47 11.11
C HIS A 164 2.42 -7.12 11.79
N HIS A 165 2.87 -6.11 11.06
CA HIS A 165 3.11 -4.76 11.60
C HIS A 165 1.83 -4.10 12.12
N ILE A 166 0.73 -4.20 11.36
CA ILE A 166 -0.57 -3.68 11.78
C ILE A 166 -1.05 -4.40 13.04
N LEU A 167 -0.93 -5.73 13.08
CA LEU A 167 -1.29 -6.53 14.24
C LEU A 167 -0.42 -6.17 15.47
N ASP A 168 0.87 -5.90 15.30
CA ASP A 168 1.76 -5.42 16.37
C ASP A 168 1.29 -4.05 16.90
N SER A 169 0.93 -3.13 15.99
CA SER A 169 0.43 -1.79 16.36
C SER A 169 -0.91 -1.84 17.11
N LEU A 170 -1.65 -2.94 16.96
CA LEU A 170 -2.91 -3.21 17.65
C LEU A 170 -2.69 -3.98 18.96
N GLY A 171 -1.44 -4.33 19.30
CA GLY A 171 -1.12 -5.11 20.50
C GLY A 171 -1.51 -6.59 20.39
N VAL A 172 -1.70 -7.11 19.18
CA VAL A 172 -2.06 -8.52 18.96
C VAL A 172 -0.80 -9.39 19.12
N PRO A 173 -0.76 -10.34 20.05
CA PRO A 173 0.44 -11.13 20.34
C PRO A 173 0.87 -12.00 19.15
N ASP A 174 2.16 -12.34 19.12
CA ASP A 174 2.78 -13.25 18.16
C ASP A 174 3.50 -14.37 18.90
N GLU A 175 2.79 -15.48 19.11
CA GLU A 175 3.27 -16.62 19.90
C GLU A 175 4.42 -17.40 19.23
N ASP A 176 4.60 -17.22 17.92
CA ASP A 176 5.63 -17.90 17.12
C ASP A 176 6.85 -17.00 16.83
N ALA A 177 6.96 -15.84 17.48
CA ALA A 177 8.10 -14.94 17.30
C ALA A 177 9.40 -15.58 17.81
N ASN A 178 10.37 -15.78 16.91
CA ASN A 178 11.69 -16.30 17.29
C ASN A 178 12.46 -15.22 18.09
N PRO A 179 12.91 -15.48 19.33
CA PRO A 179 13.52 -14.46 20.20
C PRO A 179 14.87 -13.90 19.72
N THR A 180 15.37 -14.29 18.55
CA THR A 180 16.72 -13.93 18.04
C THR A 180 16.76 -12.95 16.87
N ILE A 181 15.65 -12.30 16.49
CA ILE A 181 15.70 -11.10 15.65
C ILE A 181 15.34 -9.90 16.50
N THR A 182 16.34 -9.34 17.17
CA THR A 182 16.27 -7.99 17.73
C THR A 182 16.17 -7.00 16.57
N ILE A 183 14.93 -6.69 16.19
CA ILE A 183 14.61 -5.47 15.44
C ILE A 183 15.07 -4.31 16.34
N PRO A 184 15.86 -3.34 15.84
CA PRO A 184 16.22 -2.19 16.65
C PRO A 184 14.94 -1.49 17.12
N PRO A 185 14.90 -1.00 18.37
CA PRO A 185 13.71 -0.35 18.91
C PRO A 185 13.30 0.81 18.00
N PRO A 186 11.99 1.18 17.98
CA PRO A 186 11.58 2.43 17.37
C PRO A 186 12.45 3.53 17.96
N LEU A 187 13.00 4.40 17.10
CA LEU A 187 13.82 5.53 17.54
C LEU A 187 12.99 6.37 18.51
N THR A 188 13.18 6.12 19.80
CA THR A 188 12.72 7.00 20.85
C THR A 188 13.59 8.23 20.74
N CYS A 189 12.94 9.38 20.57
CA CYS A 189 13.59 10.68 20.65
C CYS A 189 14.23 10.79 22.04
N SER A 190 15.51 10.45 22.13
CA SER A 190 16.30 10.69 23.32
C SER A 190 16.51 12.19 23.41
N ASN A 191 15.94 12.79 24.46
CA ASN A 191 16.22 14.14 24.91
C ASN A 191 17.74 14.36 24.94
N LYS A 192 18.29 14.96 23.88
CA LYS A 192 19.51 15.74 23.98
C LYS A 192 19.08 17.15 24.31
N THR A 193 19.22 17.49 25.59
CA THR A 193 19.36 18.87 26.06
C THR A 193 20.63 19.44 25.40
N ALA A 194 20.50 19.87 24.15
CA ALA A 194 21.44 20.76 23.51
C ALA A 194 21.00 22.18 23.88
N ILE A 195 21.85 22.86 24.64
CA ILE A 195 21.72 24.27 24.98
C ILE A 195 21.53 25.04 23.67
N LEU A 196 20.35 25.64 23.52
CA LEU A 196 19.99 26.55 22.44
C LEU A 196 20.94 27.75 22.47
N THR A 197 21.94 27.71 21.61
CA THR A 197 22.56 28.92 21.08
C THR A 197 22.09 29.06 19.64
N SER A 198 21.14 30.00 19.48
CA SER A 198 20.68 30.64 18.24
C SER A 198 21.19 30.06 16.91
N THR A 199 20.31 29.35 16.19
CA THR A 199 20.28 29.36 14.72
C THR A 199 18.84 29.11 14.25
N GLU A 200 18.40 30.01 13.38
CA GLU A 200 17.06 30.25 12.82
C GLU A 200 16.16 29.02 12.56
N GLN A 201 14.98 29.00 13.18
CA GLN A 201 13.83 28.21 12.72
C GLN A 201 13.39 28.73 11.34
N LYS A 202 13.61 27.96 10.28
CA LYS A 202 12.96 28.19 8.98
C LYS A 202 11.45 27.91 9.13
N ASN A 203 10.70 28.92 9.52
CA ASN A 203 9.24 28.91 9.44
C ASN A 203 8.83 28.69 7.98
N HIS A 204 8.39 27.48 7.63
CA HIS A 204 7.99 27.13 6.26
C HIS A 204 6.61 27.73 5.96
N VAL A 205 6.58 29.03 5.66
CA VAL A 205 5.34 29.74 5.30
C VAL A 205 4.83 29.19 3.97
N VAL A 206 3.68 28.51 3.99
CA VAL A 206 3.00 28.05 2.77
C VAL A 206 2.53 29.26 1.98
N ARG A 207 3.00 29.42 0.74
CA ARG A 207 2.56 30.48 -0.18
C ARG A 207 1.57 29.89 -1.17
N ASN A 208 0.70 30.75 -1.70
CA ASN A 208 -0.08 30.35 -2.86
C ASN A 208 0.89 30.17 -4.03
N GLU A 209 0.87 29.01 -4.67
CA GLU A 209 1.78 28.69 -5.76
C GLU A 209 1.14 27.69 -6.72
N THR A 210 1.70 27.58 -7.92
CA THR A 210 1.31 26.57 -8.89
C THR A 210 2.57 25.92 -9.43
N ILE A 211 2.65 24.61 -9.25
CA ILE A 211 3.77 23.78 -9.69
C ILE A 211 3.33 23.07 -10.96
N SER A 212 4.17 23.10 -11.98
CA SER A 212 3.92 22.37 -13.23
C SER A 212 4.78 21.12 -13.26
N TYR A 213 4.21 20.03 -13.75
CA TYR A 213 4.92 18.78 -14.01
C TYR A 213 4.74 18.43 -15.49
N GLN A 214 5.85 18.07 -16.14
CA GLN A 214 5.85 17.55 -17.50
C GLN A 214 6.29 16.10 -17.45
N ALA A 215 5.43 15.20 -17.94
CA ALA A 215 5.79 13.80 -18.08
C ALA A 215 6.96 13.67 -19.06
N PRO A 216 7.97 12.84 -18.74
CA PRO A 216 9.05 12.59 -19.67
C PRO A 216 8.53 11.84 -20.90
N SER A 217 9.24 11.91 -22.01
CA SER A 217 8.91 11.11 -23.22
C SER A 217 9.19 9.62 -23.03
N SER A 218 10.02 9.25 -22.05
CA SER A 218 10.41 7.89 -21.72
C SER A 218 10.78 7.80 -20.24
N LEU A 219 10.43 6.69 -19.60
CA LEU A 219 10.87 6.41 -18.23
C LEU A 219 12.26 5.79 -18.17
N ALA A 220 12.84 5.35 -19.30
CA ALA A 220 14.18 4.77 -19.39
C ALA A 220 15.26 5.74 -19.88
N LYS A 221 14.87 6.87 -20.47
CA LYS A 221 15.81 7.79 -21.11
C LYS A 221 15.78 9.13 -20.38
N GLY A 222 16.72 9.27 -19.46
CA GLY A 222 17.00 10.49 -18.69
C GLY A 222 18.30 10.34 -17.91
N ASP A 223 18.89 11.47 -17.49
CA ASP A 223 20.18 11.52 -16.79
C ASP A 223 20.20 10.60 -15.56
N ALA A 224 19.08 10.50 -14.83
CA ALA A 224 18.92 9.65 -13.66
C ALA A 224 19.13 8.15 -13.97
N LEU A 225 18.65 7.63 -15.10
CA LEU A 225 18.83 6.22 -15.47
C LEU A 225 20.23 5.94 -16.01
N SER A 226 20.78 6.86 -16.78
CA SER A 226 22.17 6.77 -17.26
C SER A 226 23.16 6.75 -16.08
N SER A 227 22.82 7.45 -14.99
CA SER A 227 23.60 7.43 -13.75
C SER A 227 23.46 6.14 -12.95
N ALA A 228 22.35 5.39 -13.11
CA ALA A 228 22.09 4.14 -12.40
C ALA A 228 22.65 2.89 -13.11
N LEU A 229 22.95 3.00 -14.40
CA LEU A 229 23.59 1.96 -15.20
C LEU A 229 25.09 2.23 -15.37
N CYS A 230 25.91 1.19 -15.42
CA CYS A 230 27.30 1.25 -15.86
C CYS A 230 27.52 0.30 -17.04
N GLN A 231 28.29 0.75 -18.03
CA GLN A 231 28.70 -0.12 -19.13
C GLN A 231 29.77 -1.09 -18.65
N VAL A 232 29.61 -2.35 -19.04
CA VAL A 232 30.55 -3.43 -18.72
C VAL A 232 31.14 -3.97 -20.01
N THR A 233 32.47 -4.07 -20.06
CA THR A 233 33.18 -4.78 -21.12
C THR A 233 33.31 -6.24 -20.72
N LEU A 234 32.75 -7.14 -21.52
CA LEU A 234 32.98 -8.57 -21.33
C LEU A 234 34.42 -8.94 -21.71
N PRO A 235 35.05 -9.91 -21.04
CA PRO A 235 36.34 -10.43 -21.45
C PRO A 235 36.27 -11.01 -22.87
N PRO A 236 37.36 -10.92 -23.66
CA PRO A 236 37.40 -11.51 -24.98
C PRO A 236 37.19 -13.04 -24.89
N PRO A 237 36.50 -13.66 -25.86
CA PRO A 237 36.33 -15.10 -25.89
C PRO A 237 37.71 -15.76 -26.07
N GLY A 238 38.15 -16.52 -25.07
CA GLY A 238 39.33 -17.38 -25.16
C GLY A 238 40.58 -16.87 -24.45
N THR A 239 40.66 -17.14 -23.15
CA THR A 239 41.90 -17.60 -22.50
C THR A 239 41.51 -18.63 -21.45
N ASN A 240 42.01 -19.85 -21.60
CA ASN A 240 41.76 -21.02 -20.77
C ASN A 240 41.76 -20.70 -19.26
N ASP A 241 40.65 -21.02 -18.59
CA ASP A 241 40.60 -21.68 -17.29
C ASP A 241 39.15 -22.20 -17.07
N GLU A 242 39.03 -23.37 -16.46
CA GLU A 242 37.80 -24.15 -16.30
C GLU A 242 36.79 -23.44 -15.38
N GLU A 243 35.80 -22.75 -15.96
CA GLU A 243 34.42 -22.52 -15.49
C GLU A 243 33.73 -21.55 -16.48
N GLU A 244 33.17 -22.09 -17.57
CA GLU A 244 32.36 -21.32 -18.53
C GLU A 244 31.02 -20.93 -17.88
N ASP A 245 31.02 -19.87 -17.06
CA ASP A 245 29.80 -19.15 -16.68
C ASP A 245 29.39 -18.25 -17.84
N HIS A 246 28.78 -18.85 -18.87
CA HIS A 246 28.10 -18.11 -19.93
C HIS A 246 26.97 -17.29 -19.29
N SER A 247 27.28 -16.04 -18.96
CA SER A 247 26.26 -15.11 -18.45
C SER A 247 25.33 -14.72 -19.60
N ASP A 248 24.23 -15.46 -19.73
CA ASP A 248 23.14 -15.12 -20.63
C ASP A 248 22.40 -13.89 -20.13
N CYS A 249 21.88 -13.06 -21.06
CA CYS A 249 20.99 -11.99 -20.68
C CYS A 249 19.65 -12.58 -20.22
N PRO A 250 19.21 -12.35 -18.98
CA PRO A 250 17.99 -12.97 -18.45
C PRO A 250 16.69 -12.37 -19.02
N ILE A 251 16.79 -11.39 -19.92
CA ILE A 251 15.63 -10.77 -20.60
C ILE A 251 15.37 -11.45 -21.95
N CYS A 252 16.39 -11.55 -22.82
CA CYS A 252 16.26 -12.17 -24.14
C CYS A 252 16.70 -13.64 -24.18
N LEU A 253 17.39 -14.11 -23.13
CA LEU A 253 17.97 -15.45 -23.03
C LEU A 253 19.06 -15.74 -24.07
N GLU A 254 19.70 -14.70 -24.60
CA GLU A 254 20.86 -14.80 -25.49
C GLU A 254 22.14 -14.47 -24.72
N GLU A 255 23.26 -15.06 -25.14
CA GLU A 255 24.57 -14.81 -24.53
C GLU A 255 24.90 -13.31 -24.57
N LEU A 256 25.39 -12.75 -23.46
CA LEU A 256 25.71 -11.32 -23.39
C LEU A 256 26.76 -10.89 -24.43
N SER A 257 27.55 -11.83 -24.95
CA SER A 257 28.58 -11.66 -25.99
C SER A 257 28.09 -11.81 -27.43
N HIS A 258 26.90 -12.40 -27.67
CA HIS A 258 26.50 -12.92 -29.00
C HIS A 258 26.14 -11.85 -30.03
N LEU A 259 25.98 -10.60 -29.61
CA LEU A 259 25.68 -9.49 -30.50
C LEU A 259 26.92 -8.61 -30.61
N ASN A 260 27.59 -8.68 -31.77
CA ASN A 260 28.79 -7.91 -32.14
C ASN A 260 28.66 -6.36 -32.01
N SER A 261 27.55 -5.84 -31.47
CA SER A 261 27.26 -4.42 -31.25
C SER A 261 26.36 -4.13 -30.03
N SER A 262 25.97 -5.11 -29.21
CA SER A 262 25.12 -4.84 -28.04
C SER A 262 25.97 -4.50 -26.83
N LEU A 263 25.96 -3.23 -26.45
CA LEU A 263 26.54 -2.77 -25.19
C LEU A 263 25.91 -3.56 -24.03
N VAL A 264 26.74 -3.98 -23.07
CA VAL A 264 26.29 -4.64 -21.85
C VAL A 264 26.23 -3.61 -20.74
N SER A 265 25.12 -3.60 -20.01
CA SER A 265 24.86 -2.67 -18.91
C SER A 265 24.59 -3.42 -17.62
N GLN A 266 25.16 -2.93 -16.54
CA GLN A 266 24.95 -3.41 -15.18
C GLN A 266 24.28 -2.34 -14.34
N ILE A 267 23.33 -2.73 -13.49
CA ILE A 267 22.69 -1.83 -12.53
C ILE A 267 23.62 -1.67 -11.32
N LYS A 268 24.01 -0.44 -10.98
CA LYS A 268 25.01 -0.18 -9.92
C LYS A 268 24.64 -0.74 -8.54
N ASP A 269 23.38 -0.61 -8.14
CA ASP A 269 22.92 -0.96 -6.78
C ASP A 269 22.73 -2.47 -6.54
N CYS A 270 22.59 -3.26 -7.60
CA CYS A 270 22.31 -4.69 -7.50
C CYS A 270 23.21 -5.58 -8.34
N GLN A 271 24.07 -4.98 -9.17
CA GLN A 271 25.10 -5.65 -9.98
C GLN A 271 24.57 -6.67 -10.99
N HIS A 272 23.26 -6.68 -11.26
CA HIS A 272 22.68 -7.51 -12.31
C HIS A 272 22.96 -6.92 -13.70
N THR A 273 23.28 -7.80 -14.65
CA THR A 273 23.81 -7.45 -15.97
C THR A 273 22.86 -7.88 -17.08
N PHE A 274 22.75 -7.05 -18.12
CA PHE A 274 21.84 -7.23 -19.25
C PHE A 274 22.43 -6.62 -20.53
N HIS A 275 21.90 -6.98 -21.69
CA HIS A 275 22.07 -6.11 -22.86
C HIS A 275 21.44 -4.74 -22.58
N GLN A 276 22.11 -3.66 -22.97
CA GLN A 276 21.68 -2.29 -22.73
C GLN A 276 20.27 -2.03 -23.30
N SER A 277 20.01 -2.49 -24.53
CA SER A 277 18.69 -2.36 -25.16
C SER A 277 17.58 -3.06 -24.38
N CYS A 278 17.85 -4.27 -23.88
CA CYS A 278 16.88 -5.06 -23.12
C CYS A 278 16.55 -4.37 -21.78
N ILE A 279 17.55 -3.93 -21.03
CA ILE A 279 17.31 -3.28 -19.75
C ILE A 279 16.66 -1.90 -19.91
N GLU A 280 17.03 -1.13 -20.94
CA GLU A 280 16.36 0.13 -21.26
C GLU A 280 14.86 -0.09 -21.54
N GLU A 281 14.48 -1.12 -22.30
CA GLU A 281 13.06 -1.40 -22.54
C GLU A 281 12.32 -1.79 -21.25
N CYS A 282 12.92 -2.64 -20.41
CA CYS A 282 12.34 -3.02 -19.13
C CYS A 282 12.12 -1.80 -18.23
N LEU A 283 13.14 -0.97 -18.06
CA LEU A 283 13.07 0.21 -17.20
C LEU A 283 12.11 1.28 -17.75
N ASN A 284 11.86 1.28 -19.07
CA ASN A 284 10.88 2.18 -19.68
C ASN A 284 9.44 1.80 -19.29
N ARG A 285 9.20 0.52 -19.00
CA ARG A 285 7.90 0.00 -18.57
C ARG A 285 7.75 0.12 -17.06
N GLU A 286 8.77 -0.30 -16.32
CA GLU A 286 8.82 -0.23 -14.87
C GLU A 286 10.28 -0.02 -14.41
N PRO A 287 10.61 1.08 -13.70
CA PRO A 287 11.99 1.41 -13.30
C PRO A 287 12.48 0.57 -12.12
N LYS A 288 12.50 -0.76 -12.30
CA LYS A 288 12.95 -1.76 -11.34
C LYS A 288 13.80 -2.81 -12.05
N CYS A 289 14.79 -3.34 -11.33
CA CYS A 289 15.61 -4.44 -11.81
C CYS A 289 14.72 -5.66 -12.15
N PRO A 290 14.79 -6.24 -13.36
CA PRO A 290 13.99 -7.41 -13.74
C PRO A 290 14.22 -8.64 -12.85
N ILE A 291 15.41 -8.76 -12.26
CA ILE A 291 15.83 -9.91 -11.45
C ILE A 291 15.42 -9.72 -9.98
N CYS A 292 15.93 -8.69 -9.32
CA CYS A 292 15.72 -8.49 -7.88
C CYS A 292 14.59 -7.51 -7.52
N ARG A 293 13.98 -6.86 -8.52
CA ARG A 293 12.90 -5.87 -8.37
C ARG A 293 13.25 -4.62 -7.54
N LYS A 294 14.52 -4.43 -7.17
CA LYS A 294 14.98 -3.17 -6.57
C LYS A 294 14.70 -2.00 -7.54
N PRO A 295 14.18 -0.85 -7.07
CA PRO A 295 14.05 0.35 -7.87
C PRO A 295 15.41 0.77 -8.45
N VAL A 296 15.39 1.38 -9.63
CA VAL A 296 16.59 1.85 -10.33
C VAL A 296 16.46 3.34 -10.58
N GLY A 297 17.41 4.13 -10.04
CA GLY A 297 17.40 5.58 -10.15
C GLY A 297 16.43 6.26 -9.16
N GLU A 298 16.15 7.54 -9.40
CA GLU A 298 15.21 8.31 -8.58
C GLU A 298 13.76 7.84 -8.78
N PRO A 299 12.90 7.98 -7.76
CA PRO A 299 11.48 7.66 -7.88
C PRO A 299 10.84 8.43 -9.04
N GLN A 300 10.32 7.70 -10.03
CA GLN A 300 9.63 8.29 -11.17
C GLN A 300 8.37 7.48 -11.50
N GLY A 301 7.23 8.16 -11.52
CA GLY A 301 5.93 7.56 -11.78
C GLY A 301 5.41 7.81 -13.20
N ARG A 302 4.20 7.30 -13.44
CA ARG A 302 3.50 7.28 -14.73
C ARG A 302 2.37 8.31 -14.79
N SER A 303 2.45 9.40 -14.01
CA SER A 303 1.47 10.49 -14.15
C SER A 303 1.65 11.17 -15.52
N PRO A 304 0.56 11.54 -16.20
CA PRO A 304 0.63 12.51 -17.30
C PRO A 304 1.01 13.91 -16.80
N SER A 305 1.40 14.79 -17.73
CA SER A 305 1.68 16.20 -17.45
C SER A 305 0.48 16.91 -16.85
N GLY A 306 0.73 17.94 -16.03
CA GLY A 306 -0.32 18.75 -15.44
C GLY A 306 0.20 19.78 -14.45
N THR A 307 -0.70 20.35 -13.65
CA THR A 307 -0.36 21.37 -12.65
C THR A 307 -0.96 21.08 -11.29
N MET A 308 -0.24 21.44 -10.22
CA MET A 308 -0.70 21.41 -8.83
C MET A 308 -0.72 22.83 -8.29
N SER A 309 -1.91 23.34 -7.99
CA SER A 309 -2.12 24.65 -7.36
C SER A 309 -2.30 24.50 -5.86
N ILE A 310 -1.50 25.18 -5.07
CA ILE A 310 -1.55 25.17 -3.60
C ILE A 310 -2.10 26.51 -3.12
N GLN A 311 -3.09 26.49 -2.24
CA GLN A 311 -3.71 27.69 -1.68
C GLN A 311 -4.00 27.53 -0.19
N LEU A 312 -3.78 28.59 0.58
CA LEU A 312 -4.22 28.67 1.97
C LEU A 312 -5.69 29.09 2.05
N MET A 313 -6.51 28.28 2.71
CA MET A 313 -7.93 28.54 2.92
C MET A 313 -8.14 29.16 4.32
N LYS A 314 -8.78 30.33 4.37
CA LYS A 314 -9.28 30.93 5.62
C LYS A 314 -10.73 30.50 5.83
N ARG A 315 -11.06 29.98 7.03
CA ARG A 315 -12.46 29.98 7.49
C ARG A 315 -12.71 31.32 8.17
N ASN A 316 -13.68 32.07 7.67
CA ASN A 316 -14.27 33.14 8.47
C ASN A 316 -15.20 32.49 9.49
N HIS A 317 -14.84 32.53 10.76
CA HIS A 317 -15.81 32.35 11.82
C HIS A 317 -16.28 33.75 12.27
N PRO A 318 -17.59 34.04 12.35
CA PRO A 318 -18.04 35.30 12.93
C PRO A 318 -17.64 35.30 14.41
N GLY A 319 -16.67 36.14 14.79
CA GLY A 319 -16.32 36.39 16.19
C GLY A 319 -14.88 36.09 16.62
N ASP A 320 -13.99 35.59 15.76
CA ASP A 320 -12.60 35.32 16.15
C ASP A 320 -11.59 36.11 15.31
N ALA A 321 -10.88 37.04 15.98
CA ALA A 321 -10.00 38.03 15.35
C ALA A 321 -8.56 37.54 15.13
N SER A 322 -8.25 36.26 15.37
CA SER A 322 -6.92 35.68 15.08
C SER A 322 -6.99 34.65 13.93
N SER A 323 -7.16 35.16 12.70
CA SER A 323 -7.31 34.34 11.49
C SER A 323 -5.98 33.69 11.06
N THR A 324 -5.63 32.55 11.64
CA THR A 324 -4.69 31.60 11.02
C THR A 324 -5.43 30.72 10.03
N SER A 325 -4.96 30.64 8.78
CA SER A 325 -5.53 29.75 7.75
C SER A 325 -5.57 28.31 8.28
N ASN A 326 -6.74 27.67 8.28
CA ASN A 326 -6.93 26.35 8.92
C ASN A 326 -6.55 25.18 8.01
N TYR A 327 -6.60 25.37 6.68
CA TYR A 327 -6.34 24.29 5.71
C TYR A 327 -5.50 24.77 4.54
N ILE A 328 -4.75 23.83 3.98
CA ILE A 328 -4.05 23.94 2.70
C ILE A 328 -4.90 23.19 1.68
N SER A 329 -5.32 23.85 0.61
CA SER A 329 -5.98 23.21 -0.53
C SER A 329 -4.96 22.96 -1.63
N MET A 330 -5.01 21.77 -2.22
CA MET A 330 -4.20 21.34 -3.35
C MET A 330 -5.14 20.97 -4.49
N THR A 331 -5.14 21.75 -5.56
CA THR A 331 -5.95 21.49 -6.76
C THR A 331 -5.04 21.03 -7.89
N TYR A 332 -5.23 19.79 -8.30
CA TYR A 332 -4.55 19.18 -9.42
C TYR A 332 -5.39 19.37 -10.68
N HIS A 333 -4.76 19.83 -11.75
CA HIS A 333 -5.35 19.94 -13.08
C HIS A 333 -4.51 19.11 -14.05
N ILE A 334 -5.07 18.00 -14.47
CA ILE A 334 -4.47 17.08 -15.44
C ILE A 334 -5.29 17.15 -16.73
N PRO A 335 -4.80 17.78 -17.81
CA PRO A 335 -5.54 17.86 -19.06
C PRO A 335 -5.68 16.48 -19.73
N SER A 336 -6.71 16.33 -20.55
CA SER A 336 -6.83 15.20 -21.48
C SER A 336 -5.64 15.21 -22.45
N GLY A 337 -5.22 14.04 -22.92
CA GLY A 337 -4.06 13.92 -23.78
C GLY A 337 -3.96 12.56 -24.44
N ILE A 338 -2.77 12.26 -24.96
CA ILE A 338 -2.44 10.97 -25.59
C ILE A 338 -1.51 10.19 -24.66
N GLN A 339 -1.77 8.89 -24.52
CA GLN A 339 -0.96 7.99 -23.73
C GLN A 339 0.44 7.80 -24.33
N HIS A 340 1.49 8.18 -23.60
CA HIS A 340 2.89 7.85 -23.92
C HIS A 340 3.17 6.34 -24.03
N SER A 341 4.33 6.00 -24.59
CA SER A 341 4.82 4.63 -24.80
C SER A 341 4.87 3.79 -23.52
N PHE A 342 5.06 4.42 -22.36
CA PHE A 342 5.09 3.77 -21.08
C PHE A 342 3.71 3.63 -20.43
N HIS A 343 2.59 4.04 -21.03
CA HIS A 343 1.24 3.85 -20.47
C HIS A 343 0.62 2.51 -20.91
N GLU A 344 -0.55 2.17 -20.34
CA GLU A 344 -1.23 0.88 -20.60
C GLU A 344 -1.68 0.74 -22.06
N ASN A 345 -2.14 1.84 -22.69
CA ASN A 345 -2.56 1.85 -24.08
C ASN A 345 -1.88 3.00 -24.84
N PRO A 346 -0.61 2.85 -25.26
CA PRO A 346 0.11 3.87 -26.01
C PRO A 346 -0.67 4.40 -27.22
N ASP A 347 -0.48 5.68 -27.52
CA ASP A 347 -1.11 6.43 -28.62
C ASP A 347 -2.64 6.55 -28.55
N ARG A 348 -3.28 6.01 -27.50
CA ARG A 348 -4.71 6.20 -27.26
C ARG A 348 -4.97 7.48 -26.46
N PRO A 349 -6.09 8.17 -26.73
CA PRO A 349 -6.50 9.29 -25.92
C PRO A 349 -6.87 8.84 -24.50
N TYR A 350 -6.65 9.71 -23.53
CA TYR A 350 -7.18 9.58 -22.18
C TYR A 350 -7.93 10.85 -21.77
N ALA A 351 -8.96 10.70 -20.94
CA ALA A 351 -9.67 11.84 -20.38
C ALA A 351 -8.97 12.36 -19.12
N GLY A 352 -8.74 13.67 -19.09
CA GLY A 352 -8.13 14.39 -17.97
C GLY A 352 -9.02 14.45 -16.73
N ALA A 353 -8.51 15.06 -15.67
CA ALA A 353 -9.23 15.25 -14.42
C ALA A 353 -8.81 16.53 -13.70
N ILE A 354 -9.77 17.11 -12.98
CA ILE A 354 -9.52 18.14 -11.98
C ILE A 354 -9.87 17.56 -10.63
N ARG A 355 -8.94 17.62 -9.67
CA ARG A 355 -9.14 17.04 -8.34
C ARG A 355 -8.61 17.98 -7.27
N THR A 356 -9.42 18.21 -6.25
CA THR A 356 -9.03 19.05 -5.10
C THR A 356 -8.92 18.20 -3.85
N ALA A 357 -7.85 18.42 -3.10
CA ALA A 357 -7.57 17.77 -1.83
C ALA A 357 -7.16 18.79 -0.76
N TYR A 358 -7.17 18.37 0.49
CA TYR A 358 -7.00 19.24 1.65
C TYR A 358 -6.04 18.65 2.69
N LEU A 359 -5.21 19.49 3.28
CA LEU A 359 -4.40 19.21 4.47
C LEU A 359 -4.75 20.20 5.57
N ALA A 360 -4.60 19.80 6.84
CA ALA A 360 -4.54 20.77 7.93
C ALA A 360 -3.28 21.64 7.77
N ASN A 361 -3.37 22.93 8.09
CA ASN A 361 -2.21 23.82 8.10
C ASN A 361 -1.41 23.72 9.41
N SER A 362 -1.01 22.51 9.79
CA SER A 362 -0.11 22.22 10.92
C SER A 362 1.33 22.01 10.43
N ASP A 363 2.29 21.84 11.35
CA ASP A 363 3.66 21.48 10.99
C ASP A 363 3.72 20.14 10.25
N GLU A 364 3.00 19.13 10.73
CA GLU A 364 2.91 17.82 10.09
C GLU A 364 2.25 17.92 8.70
N GLY A 365 1.21 18.75 8.57
CA GLY A 365 0.56 19.01 7.29
C GLY A 365 1.48 19.69 6.29
N ARG A 366 2.31 20.64 6.74
CA ARG A 366 3.32 21.30 5.91
C ARG A 366 4.44 20.35 5.49
N ARG A 367 4.89 19.47 6.40
CA ARG A 367 5.87 18.42 6.08
C ARG A 367 5.32 17.44 5.05
N LEU A 368 4.08 17.00 5.21
CA LEU A 368 3.42 16.14 4.22
C LEU A 368 3.25 16.85 2.87
N LEU A 369 2.92 18.14 2.86
CA LEU A 369 2.86 18.94 1.63
C LEU A 369 4.19 18.90 0.88
N SER A 370 5.33 19.07 1.55
CA SER A 370 6.66 19.01 0.90
C SER A 370 6.86 17.69 0.15
N ARG A 371 6.47 16.56 0.78
CA ARG A 371 6.57 15.24 0.15
C ARG A 371 5.57 15.04 -0.99
N LEU A 372 4.35 15.54 -0.86
CA LEU A 372 3.34 15.50 -1.92
C LEU A 372 3.75 16.34 -3.13
N ARG A 373 4.43 17.47 -2.93
CA ARG A 373 5.00 18.26 -4.01
C ARG A 373 6.08 17.48 -4.75
N TYR A 374 7.01 16.86 -4.02
CA TYR A 374 8.02 15.97 -4.61
C TYR A 374 7.33 14.84 -5.41
N ALA A 375 6.36 14.15 -4.82
CA ALA A 375 5.64 13.09 -5.48
C ALA A 375 4.92 13.56 -6.75
N PHE A 376 4.36 14.78 -6.76
CA PHE A 376 3.74 15.37 -7.93
C PHE A 376 4.77 15.66 -9.04
N THR A 377 5.90 16.29 -8.70
CA THR A 377 6.95 16.64 -9.68
C THR A 377 7.70 15.43 -10.23
N HIS A 378 7.57 14.27 -9.60
CA HIS A 378 8.10 12.99 -10.06
C HIS A 378 7.02 12.08 -10.65
N GLY A 379 5.81 12.61 -10.89
CA GLY A 379 4.74 11.88 -11.55
C GLY A 379 4.17 10.68 -10.77
N LEU A 380 4.24 10.70 -9.44
CA LEU A 380 3.82 9.60 -8.56
C LEU A 380 2.37 9.70 -8.06
N ILE A 381 1.69 10.84 -8.27
CA ILE A 381 0.35 11.10 -7.71
C ILE A 381 -0.79 10.46 -8.52
N PHE A 382 -0.65 10.45 -9.84
CA PHE A 382 -1.67 9.96 -10.77
C PHE A 382 -1.15 8.83 -11.66
N ARG A 383 -2.10 8.12 -12.27
CA ARG A 383 -1.87 7.20 -13.39
C ARG A 383 -3.01 7.32 -14.38
N ILE A 384 -2.82 6.78 -15.57
CA ILE A 384 -3.91 6.49 -16.50
C ILE A 384 -4.31 5.02 -16.30
N GLY A 385 -5.61 4.77 -16.23
CA GLY A 385 -6.12 3.41 -16.08
C GLY A 385 -7.64 3.37 -16.04
N THR A 386 -8.16 2.41 -15.28
CA THR A 386 -9.60 2.23 -15.07
C THR A 386 -10.05 2.89 -13.78
N SER A 387 -11.05 3.76 -13.88
CA SER A 387 -11.74 4.32 -12.72
C SER A 387 -12.45 3.21 -11.95
N LEU A 388 -12.11 3.05 -10.67
CA LEU A 388 -12.76 2.08 -9.79
C LEU A 388 -14.23 2.43 -9.50
N THR A 389 -14.61 3.70 -9.61
CA THR A 389 -15.97 4.17 -9.31
C THR A 389 -16.91 4.10 -10.51
N SER A 390 -16.40 4.33 -11.72
CA SER A 390 -17.22 4.38 -12.94
C SER A 390 -16.96 3.23 -13.91
N GLY A 391 -15.91 2.45 -13.71
CA GLY A 391 -15.46 1.42 -14.66
C GLY A 391 -14.86 1.98 -15.96
N GLN A 392 -14.82 3.31 -16.12
CA GLN A 392 -14.30 3.94 -17.33
C GLN A 392 -12.79 3.72 -17.44
N THR A 393 -12.34 3.22 -18.59
CA THR A 393 -10.92 3.02 -18.92
C THR A 393 -10.33 4.26 -19.60
N ASN A 394 -9.00 4.37 -19.63
CA ASN A 394 -8.28 5.50 -20.23
C ASN A 394 -8.64 6.85 -19.57
N VAL A 395 -8.69 6.85 -18.24
CA VAL A 395 -8.96 8.06 -17.44
C VAL A 395 -7.88 8.26 -16.39
N VAL A 396 -7.73 9.51 -15.93
CA VAL A 396 -6.82 9.86 -14.84
C VAL A 396 -7.38 9.38 -13.50
N THR A 397 -6.63 8.49 -12.84
CA THR A 397 -6.95 7.96 -11.50
C THR A 397 -5.81 8.24 -10.52
N TRP A 398 -6.13 8.26 -9.23
CA TRP A 398 -5.12 8.29 -8.18
C TRP A 398 -4.22 7.04 -8.24
N THR A 399 -2.98 7.17 -7.80
CA THR A 399 -2.12 6.02 -7.46
C THR A 399 -2.49 5.48 -6.07
N SER A 400 -1.52 4.91 -5.35
CA SER A 400 -1.66 4.46 -3.97
C SER A 400 -1.63 5.60 -2.94
N ILE A 401 -1.27 6.84 -3.32
CA ILE A 401 -1.19 7.96 -2.38
C ILE A 401 -2.58 8.53 -2.10
N HIS A 402 -3.11 8.26 -0.90
CA HIS A 402 -4.42 8.72 -0.48
C HIS A 402 -4.49 10.25 -0.31
N HIS A 403 -5.63 10.82 -0.70
CA HIS A 403 -5.91 12.26 -0.56
C HIS A 403 -7.25 12.48 0.12
N LYS A 404 -7.33 13.50 0.98
CA LYS A 404 -8.59 13.96 1.59
C LYS A 404 -9.26 14.96 0.67
N THR A 405 -10.38 14.57 0.05
CA THR A 405 -11.13 15.38 -0.92
C THR A 405 -12.28 16.16 -0.29
N SER A 406 -12.46 16.09 1.03
CA SER A 406 -13.43 16.86 1.79
C SER A 406 -12.79 17.52 3.02
N ILE A 407 -13.20 18.74 3.32
CA ILE A 407 -12.86 19.44 4.58
C ILE A 407 -13.85 19.15 5.72
N HIS A 408 -14.97 18.51 5.38
CA HIS A 408 -15.97 18.04 6.33
C HIS A 408 -15.71 16.55 6.58
N GLY A 409 -15.98 16.07 7.80
CA GLY A 409 -15.70 14.70 8.24
C GLY A 409 -16.26 13.60 7.34
N GLY A 410 -15.92 12.35 7.66
CA GLY A 410 -16.24 11.17 6.85
C GLY A 410 -14.99 10.56 6.19
N PRO A 411 -15.15 9.49 5.39
CA PRO A 411 -14.03 8.64 4.93
C PRO A 411 -12.92 9.41 4.18
N HIS A 412 -13.30 10.42 3.38
CA HIS A 412 -12.40 11.28 2.63
C HIS A 412 -12.27 12.69 3.22
N GLY A 413 -12.77 12.87 4.43
CA GLY A 413 -12.88 14.13 5.17
C GLY A 413 -11.77 14.37 6.18
N LEU A 414 -11.60 15.64 6.57
CA LEU A 414 -10.85 16.05 7.76
C LEU A 414 -11.82 16.42 8.91
N PRO A 415 -11.42 16.31 10.19
CA PRO A 415 -10.12 15.81 10.67
C PRO A 415 -10.03 14.28 10.62
N ASP A 416 -8.82 13.77 10.35
CA ASP A 416 -8.47 12.35 10.43
C ASP A 416 -7.04 12.23 10.96
N ALA A 417 -6.91 11.72 12.18
CA ALA A 417 -5.61 11.61 12.86
C ALA A 417 -4.65 10.63 12.17
N ASN A 418 -5.16 9.65 11.41
CA ASN A 418 -4.36 8.63 10.75
C ASN A 418 -3.99 9.01 9.31
N TYR A 419 -4.56 10.09 8.78
CA TYR A 419 -4.34 10.47 7.40
C TYR A 419 -2.86 10.77 7.09
N ILE A 420 -2.20 11.57 7.93
CA ILE A 420 -0.79 11.93 7.71
C ILE A 420 0.14 10.71 7.80
N PRO A 421 0.06 9.86 8.85
CA PRO A 421 0.83 8.62 8.92
C PRO A 421 0.62 7.70 7.69
N ASN A 422 -0.63 7.42 7.32
CA ASN A 422 -0.94 6.52 6.21
C ASN A 422 -0.46 7.09 4.86
N CYS A 423 -0.57 8.40 4.67
CA CYS A 423 -0.08 9.06 3.48
C CYS A 423 1.46 9.02 3.41
N ASN A 424 2.15 9.22 4.53
CA ASN A 424 3.60 9.08 4.61
C ASN A 424 4.05 7.66 4.31
N GLU A 425 3.38 6.63 4.84
CA GLU A 425 3.68 5.23 4.54
C GLU A 425 3.53 4.91 3.04
N SER A 426 2.49 5.46 2.41
CA SER A 426 2.27 5.33 0.97
C SER A 426 3.37 6.01 0.14
N LEU A 427 3.90 7.12 0.62
CA LEU A 427 5.00 7.86 0.01
C LEU A 427 6.35 7.14 0.22
N ASP A 428 6.58 6.55 1.40
CA ASP A 428 7.76 5.74 1.72
C ASP A 428 7.83 4.50 0.81
N ALA A 429 6.69 3.84 0.58
CA ALA A 429 6.58 2.69 -0.33
C ALA A 429 6.88 3.05 -1.79
N LEU A 430 6.80 4.33 -2.15
CA LEU A 430 7.18 4.88 -3.45
C LEU A 430 8.58 5.51 -3.43
N HIS A 431 9.34 5.31 -2.35
CA HIS A 431 10.69 5.84 -2.15
C HIS A 431 10.78 7.37 -2.20
N VAL A 432 9.67 8.07 -1.93
CA VAL A 432 9.67 9.53 -1.80
C VAL A 432 10.48 9.91 -0.55
N PRO A 433 11.47 10.81 -0.65
CA PRO A 433 12.30 11.20 0.49
C PRO A 433 11.48 11.79 1.65
N ASP A 434 12.11 11.87 2.82
CA ASP A 434 11.59 12.64 3.94
C ASP A 434 11.38 14.11 3.58
N ALA A 435 10.48 14.77 4.31
CA ALA A 435 10.11 16.17 4.05
C ALA A 435 11.31 17.13 4.03
N ASP A 436 12.32 16.90 4.86
CA ASP A 436 13.52 17.74 4.96
C ASP A 436 14.50 17.52 3.78
N SER A 437 14.39 16.39 3.10
CA SER A 437 15.17 16.02 1.91
C SER A 437 14.42 16.31 0.61
N CYS A 438 13.14 16.66 0.68
CA CYS A 438 12.33 17.10 -0.46
C CYS A 438 12.69 18.55 -0.82
N CYS A 439 13.79 18.74 -1.54
CA CYS A 439 14.14 20.04 -2.10
C CYS A 439 13.19 20.40 -3.26
N LEU A 440 12.69 21.64 -3.27
CA LEU A 440 12.08 22.28 -4.43
C LEU A 440 12.67 23.66 -4.65
#